data_AF-A0A5T4P0P4-F1
#
_entry.id   AF-A0A5T4P0P4-F1
#
_cell.length_a   1.000
_cell.length_b   1.000
_cell.length_c   1.000
_cell.angle_alpha   90.00
_cell.angle_beta   90.00
_cell.angle_gamma   90.00
#
_symmetry.space_group_name_H-M   'P 1'
#
loop_
_entity.id
_entity.type
_entity.pdbx_description
1 polymer ?
#
loop_
_entity_poly.entity_id
_entity_poly.type
_entity_poly.pdbx_seq_one_letter_code
_entity_poly.pdbx_strand_id
1 'polypeptide(L)'
;VFGLYPDYVNTVEVEYTRIQGSKTENIKESYKMYAPPAYIESAGTKEEQSALFTIDVKKVSPEFKDRLYLLNNTKDKSGNGTRTVWNNPTGGALEWNFTTANAIIDTSGDIRWFMNPSSIYDLKSIYRAGVMMGFKQNQDGALSWGYGQRYVKYDIMGREIFNRRLPDNYNDFSHSMDNAANGHYFLRVASSNYKRPDGKNVRTVRDVIAEVDQNGVVVDEWRLFDILDPYRDVIMKTLDQGAVCLNIDASQSGHTLSEEDLAALDSSDKFGDIVGSGAGRNWAHVNSVDYDSEDDSIIISSRHQSAIIKIGRDKKVKWILGTPAGWKAPFNAAILTPVDSKGQKIACQDSGCEGDFDWTWTQHTAFKIDSKSKGDILYLSAFDNGDGRGLEQPAMQSMKYSRSVIYKIDQKNKTVQQIWQYGKERGNEWFSPVTSITEYQTDKNSVFVYSATAGGAFDLSVGAFTSLPNPYLEEFKWGEKEPVVEMQIHGARGYQAMPFSLTKALTE
;
A
#
# COMPACT_ATOMS: atom_id res chain seq x y z
N VAL A 1 13.66 -23.39 -12.08
CA VAL A 1 14.51 -23.30 -10.87
C VAL A 1 14.38 -21.90 -10.32
N PHE A 2 13.99 -21.76 -9.06
CA PHE A 2 13.82 -20.48 -8.36
C PHE A 2 14.88 -20.37 -7.25
N GLY A 3 15.21 -19.15 -6.81
CA GLY A 3 15.97 -18.93 -5.58
C GLY A 3 17.48 -18.96 -5.76
N LEU A 4 17.99 -18.74 -6.98
CA LEU A 4 19.44 -18.68 -7.20
C LEU A 4 20.03 -17.42 -6.56
N TYR A 5 21.22 -17.53 -5.98
CA TYR A 5 22.02 -16.37 -5.58
C TYR A 5 22.57 -15.69 -6.84
N PRO A 6 22.46 -14.36 -6.95
CA PRO A 6 23.02 -13.62 -8.08
C PRO A 6 24.55 -13.61 -8.01
N ASP A 7 25.19 -13.52 -9.17
CA ASP A 7 26.65 -13.52 -9.34
C ASP A 7 27.36 -14.68 -8.60
N TYR A 8 26.76 -15.87 -8.67
CA TYR A 8 27.22 -17.04 -7.92
C TYR A 8 27.07 -18.33 -8.73
N VAL A 9 27.99 -19.27 -8.52
CA VAL A 9 27.88 -20.64 -9.06
C VAL A 9 27.05 -21.47 -8.09
N ASN A 10 25.75 -21.45 -8.33
CA ASN A 10 24.74 -22.15 -7.53
C ASN A 10 24.85 -23.66 -7.72
N THR A 11 24.59 -24.42 -6.66
CA THR A 11 24.40 -25.87 -6.72
C THR A 11 22.92 -26.17 -6.57
N VAL A 12 22.34 -26.89 -7.53
CA VAL A 12 20.92 -27.24 -7.57
C VAL A 12 20.79 -28.75 -7.62
N GLU A 13 20.13 -29.31 -6.62
CA GLU A 13 19.81 -30.74 -6.56
C GLU A 13 18.36 -30.95 -6.98
N VAL A 14 18.14 -31.90 -7.90
CA VAL A 14 16.82 -32.22 -8.45
C VAL A 14 16.58 -33.71 -8.26
N GLU A 15 15.44 -34.05 -7.64
CA GLU A 15 14.98 -35.42 -7.46
C GLU A 15 13.62 -35.58 -8.13
N TYR A 16 13.47 -36.61 -8.97
CA TYR A 16 12.22 -36.88 -9.65
C TYR A 16 12.08 -38.37 -9.98
N THR A 17 10.83 -38.81 -10.16
CA THR A 17 10.51 -40.15 -10.65
C THR A 17 10.21 -40.07 -12.14
N ARG A 18 11.03 -40.75 -12.96
CA ARG A 18 10.82 -40.88 -14.40
C ARG A 18 10.01 -42.14 -14.69
N ILE A 19 8.88 -41.97 -15.39
CA ILE A 19 8.01 -43.06 -15.83
C ILE A 19 8.12 -43.18 -17.35
N GLN A 20 8.56 -44.33 -17.85
CA GLN A 20 8.62 -44.66 -19.28
C GLN A 20 7.97 -46.02 -19.52
N GLY A 21 6.72 -46.01 -20.00
CA GLY A 21 5.91 -47.23 -20.10
C GLY A 21 5.68 -47.86 -18.73
N SER A 22 6.06 -49.13 -18.56
CA SER A 22 6.00 -49.83 -17.28
C SER A 22 7.24 -49.62 -16.39
N LYS A 23 8.24 -48.85 -16.86
CA LYS A 23 9.48 -48.62 -16.12
C LYS A 23 9.35 -47.35 -15.27
N THR A 24 9.61 -47.50 -13.97
CA THR A 24 9.66 -46.39 -13.01
C THR A 24 11.06 -46.31 -12.43
N GLU A 25 11.70 -45.14 -12.54
CA GLU A 25 13.06 -44.90 -12.04
C GLU A 25 13.08 -43.64 -11.18
N ASN A 26 13.68 -43.72 -9.98
CA ASN A 26 13.97 -42.54 -9.16
C ASN A 26 15.34 -42.00 -9.53
N ILE A 27 15.40 -40.72 -9.92
CA ILE A 27 16.60 -40.05 -10.41
C ILE A 27 16.94 -38.91 -9.45
N LYS A 28 18.24 -38.78 -9.15
CA LYS A 28 18.82 -37.66 -8.41
C LYS A 28 19.95 -37.06 -9.23
N GLU A 29 19.85 -35.78 -9.54
CA GLU A 29 20.81 -35.04 -10.35
C GLU A 29 21.28 -33.79 -9.60
N SER A 30 22.54 -33.41 -9.81
CA SER A 30 23.15 -32.21 -9.23
C SER A 30 23.74 -31.35 -10.34
N TYR A 31 23.35 -30.08 -10.36
CA TYR A 31 23.77 -29.12 -11.38
C TYR A 31 24.52 -27.98 -10.73
N LYS A 32 25.68 -27.61 -11.31
CA LYS A 32 26.36 -26.35 -11.01
C LYS A 32 26.01 -25.33 -12.09
N MET A 33 25.40 -24.22 -11.69
CA MET A 33 24.96 -23.18 -12.62
C MET A 33 25.34 -21.79 -12.12
N TYR A 34 26.07 -21.05 -12.96
CA TYR A 34 26.32 -19.64 -12.71
C TYR A 34 25.06 -18.83 -13.00
N ALA A 35 24.64 -18.00 -12.04
CA ALA A 35 23.60 -17.00 -12.24
C ALA A 35 24.26 -15.62 -12.41
N PRO A 36 23.84 -14.80 -13.38
CA PRO A 36 24.38 -13.46 -13.56
C PRO A 36 24.05 -12.55 -12.35
N PRO A 37 24.73 -11.40 -12.22
CA PRO A 37 24.40 -10.41 -11.21
C PRO A 37 22.94 -9.95 -11.29
N ALA A 38 22.36 -9.60 -10.13
CA ALA A 38 21.06 -8.94 -10.09
C ALA A 38 21.18 -7.54 -10.70
N TYR A 39 20.17 -7.15 -11.49
CA TYR A 39 20.24 -5.93 -12.29
C TYR A 39 18.89 -5.23 -12.38
N ILE A 40 18.92 -3.90 -12.20
CA ILE A 40 17.81 -3.00 -12.54
C ILE A 40 18.42 -1.75 -13.20
N GLU A 41 17.75 -1.25 -14.23
CA GLU A 41 18.10 0.01 -14.89
C GLU A 41 18.24 1.15 -13.88
N SER A 42 19.29 1.96 -14.01
CA SER A 42 19.52 3.10 -13.12
C SER A 42 18.50 4.21 -13.40
N ALA A 43 18.03 4.86 -12.33
CA ALA A 43 17.21 6.06 -12.46
C ALA A 43 18.06 7.31 -12.72
N GLY A 44 19.37 7.25 -12.42
CA GLY A 44 20.33 8.33 -12.63
C GLY A 44 20.22 9.45 -11.61
N THR A 45 19.76 9.16 -10.39
CA THR A 45 19.61 10.13 -9.31
C THR A 45 20.83 10.16 -8.41
N LYS A 46 21.04 11.26 -7.68
CA LYS A 46 22.24 11.47 -6.84
C LYS A 46 22.30 10.48 -5.67
N GLU A 47 21.13 10.07 -5.20
CA GLU A 47 20.94 9.21 -4.04
C GLU A 47 21.12 7.72 -4.36
N GLU A 48 21.12 7.34 -5.65
CA GLU A 48 21.28 5.96 -6.09
C GLU A 48 22.75 5.52 -5.96
N GLN A 49 23.04 4.67 -4.98
CA GLN A 49 24.40 4.16 -4.73
C GLN A 49 24.61 2.70 -5.19
N SER A 50 23.53 2.00 -5.54
CA SER A 50 23.56 0.60 -5.96
C SER A 50 22.34 0.26 -6.81
N ALA A 51 22.41 -0.82 -7.60
CA ALA A 51 21.31 -1.24 -8.48
C ALA A 51 20.06 -1.70 -7.70
N LEU A 52 20.31 -2.31 -6.54
CA LEU A 52 19.34 -2.79 -5.54
C LEU A 52 19.76 -2.26 -4.16
N PHE A 53 19.08 -2.71 -3.11
CA PHE A 53 19.32 -2.36 -1.71
C PHE A 53 20.20 -3.40 -1.00
N THR A 54 20.67 -3.08 0.21
CA THR A 54 21.33 -4.02 1.11
C THR A 54 20.47 -4.27 2.35
N ILE A 55 20.67 -5.42 3.00
CA ILE A 55 19.88 -5.86 4.15
C ILE A 55 20.78 -6.04 5.36
N ASP A 56 20.41 -5.41 6.47
CA ASP A 56 20.98 -5.65 7.80
C ASP A 56 19.98 -6.48 8.62
N VAL A 57 20.31 -7.77 8.82
CA VAL A 57 19.47 -8.71 9.56
C VAL A 57 19.72 -8.57 11.06
N LYS A 58 18.72 -8.07 11.78
CA LYS A 58 18.81 -7.86 13.25
C LYS A 58 18.39 -9.09 14.02
N LYS A 59 17.32 -9.76 13.60
CA LYS A 59 16.73 -10.89 14.32
C LYS A 59 15.99 -11.83 13.37
N VAL A 60 16.15 -13.13 13.58
CA VAL A 60 15.36 -14.19 12.93
C VAL A 60 15.22 -15.36 13.90
N SER A 61 14.01 -15.58 14.40
CA SER A 61 13.69 -16.76 15.21
C SER A 61 13.73 -18.05 14.37
N PRO A 62 14.12 -19.20 14.93
CA PRO A 62 14.29 -20.46 14.19
C PRO A 62 13.11 -20.86 13.31
N GLU A 63 11.88 -20.66 13.79
CA GLU A 63 10.63 -21.01 13.09
C GLU A 63 10.27 -20.07 11.93
N PHE A 64 11.05 -19.01 11.71
CA PHE A 64 10.90 -18.06 10.60
C PHE A 64 12.02 -18.13 9.56
N LYS A 65 13.04 -18.99 9.72
CA LYS A 65 14.21 -19.08 8.81
C LYS A 65 13.89 -19.46 7.36
N ASP A 66 12.71 -20.03 7.12
CA ASP A 66 12.18 -20.39 5.81
C ASP A 66 11.43 -19.23 5.11
N ARG A 67 11.24 -18.09 5.78
CA ARG A 67 10.55 -16.94 5.19
C ARG A 67 11.32 -16.38 3.98
N LEU A 68 10.56 -16.05 2.96
CA LEU A 68 10.96 -15.19 1.85
C LEU A 68 10.09 -13.94 1.88
N TYR A 69 10.63 -12.79 1.51
CA TYR A 69 9.88 -11.54 1.47
C TYR A 69 10.04 -10.88 0.11
N LEU A 70 8.91 -10.61 -0.57
CA LEU A 70 8.89 -9.73 -1.73
C LEU A 70 8.91 -8.29 -1.26
N LEU A 71 9.92 -7.54 -1.70
CA LEU A 71 10.05 -6.10 -1.49
C LEU A 71 9.62 -5.36 -2.76
N ASN A 72 8.64 -4.47 -2.63
CA ASN A 72 8.20 -3.58 -3.70
C ASN A 72 8.71 -2.17 -3.40
N ASN A 73 9.87 -1.85 -3.99
CA ASN A 73 10.52 -0.56 -3.85
C ASN A 73 10.38 0.27 -5.13
N THR A 74 10.48 1.59 -4.97
CA THR A 74 10.52 2.55 -6.07
C THR A 74 11.86 3.28 -6.08
N LYS A 75 12.37 3.60 -7.26
CA LYS A 75 13.47 4.57 -7.41
C LYS A 75 12.91 5.98 -7.50
N ASP A 76 13.77 6.96 -7.33
CA ASP A 76 13.39 8.37 -7.39
C ASP A 76 12.84 8.79 -8.75
N LYS A 77 11.97 9.80 -8.71
CA LYS A 77 11.42 10.45 -9.88
C LYS A 77 12.58 11.06 -10.68
N SER A 78 12.77 10.61 -11.91
CA SER A 78 13.84 11.10 -12.79
C SER A 78 13.27 11.73 -14.05
N GLY A 79 14.05 12.60 -14.70
CA GLY A 79 13.66 13.25 -15.96
C GLY A 79 13.40 12.27 -17.13
N ASN A 80 13.76 11.00 -16.96
CA ASN A 80 13.43 9.95 -17.91
C ASN A 80 11.97 9.47 -17.77
N GLY A 81 11.41 9.47 -16.56
CA GLY A 81 10.04 9.00 -16.32
C GLY A 81 8.94 10.06 -16.47
N THR A 82 9.28 11.34 -16.38
CA THR A 82 8.30 12.43 -16.26
C THR A 82 8.14 13.24 -17.53
N ARG A 83 7.93 12.54 -18.66
CA ARG A 83 7.89 13.16 -19.99
C ARG A 83 6.49 13.37 -20.54
N THR A 84 5.47 12.85 -19.86
CA THR A 84 4.07 12.88 -20.29
C THR A 84 3.17 13.31 -19.15
N VAL A 85 2.26 14.23 -19.45
CA VAL A 85 1.21 14.71 -18.55
C VAL A 85 -0.14 14.64 -19.26
N TRP A 86 -1.22 14.43 -18.50
CA TRP A 86 -2.56 14.60 -19.05
C TRP A 86 -2.78 16.07 -19.44
N ASN A 87 -3.46 16.32 -20.57
CA ASN A 87 -3.66 17.68 -21.05
C ASN A 87 -4.48 18.55 -20.05
N ASN A 88 -4.02 19.77 -19.80
CA ASN A 88 -4.63 20.78 -18.94
C ASN A 88 -5.94 21.29 -19.59
N PRO A 89 -7.07 21.46 -18.88
CA PRO A 89 -7.27 21.43 -17.42
C PRO A 89 -7.94 20.16 -16.88
N THR A 90 -7.84 19.03 -17.56
CA THR A 90 -8.61 17.85 -17.13
C THR A 90 -8.02 17.13 -15.92
N GLY A 91 -6.77 17.39 -15.52
CA GLY A 91 -6.16 16.76 -14.34
C GLY A 91 -5.79 15.29 -14.53
N GLY A 92 -5.78 14.52 -13.44
CA GLY A 92 -5.26 13.15 -13.34
C GLY A 92 -3.81 13.09 -12.80
N ALA A 93 -3.19 11.91 -12.89
CA ALA A 93 -1.91 11.60 -12.24
C ALA A 93 -0.92 10.83 -13.14
N LEU A 94 -0.94 11.05 -14.47
CA LEU A 94 -0.06 10.32 -15.41
C LEU A 94 1.44 10.51 -15.13
N GLU A 95 1.81 11.66 -14.56
CA GLU A 95 3.21 11.98 -14.22
C GLU A 95 3.77 11.12 -13.09
N TRP A 96 2.92 10.31 -12.47
CA TRP A 96 3.28 9.38 -11.41
C TRP A 96 3.93 8.12 -11.99
N ASN A 97 5.17 8.32 -12.45
CA ASN A 97 5.92 7.37 -13.24
C ASN A 97 7.35 7.23 -12.71
N PHE A 98 7.62 6.10 -12.06
CA PHE A 98 8.86 5.83 -11.31
C PHE A 98 9.41 4.47 -11.72
N THR A 99 10.73 4.35 -11.83
CA THR A 99 11.37 3.03 -12.02
C THR A 99 11.14 2.19 -10.77
N THR A 100 10.81 0.91 -10.94
CA THR A 100 10.54 0.01 -9.80
C THR A 100 11.73 -0.90 -9.54
N ALA A 101 11.93 -1.25 -8.27
CA ALA A 101 12.96 -2.17 -7.81
C ALA A 101 12.33 -3.28 -6.96
N ASN A 102 11.84 -4.31 -7.64
CA ASN A 102 11.17 -5.44 -7.00
C ASN A 102 12.12 -6.64 -6.89
N ALA A 103 12.26 -7.19 -5.68
CA ALA A 103 13.09 -8.36 -5.42
C ALA A 103 12.54 -9.20 -4.27
N ILE A 104 12.87 -10.48 -4.25
CA ILE A 104 12.61 -11.36 -3.11
C ILE A 104 13.91 -11.58 -2.37
N ILE A 105 13.88 -11.40 -1.04
CA ILE A 105 14.98 -11.72 -0.13
C ILE A 105 14.65 -12.91 0.76
N ASP A 106 15.68 -13.60 1.25
CA ASP A 106 15.55 -14.58 2.32
C ASP A 106 15.92 -14.01 3.69
N THR A 107 15.89 -14.86 4.72
CA THR A 107 16.20 -14.43 6.09
C THR A 107 17.67 -14.18 6.40
N SER A 108 18.57 -14.48 5.47
CA SER A 108 19.98 -14.07 5.55
C SER A 108 20.19 -12.67 4.98
N GLY A 109 19.15 -12.08 4.38
CA GLY A 109 19.21 -10.79 3.70
C GLY A 109 19.67 -10.90 2.25
N ASP A 110 19.79 -12.11 1.71
CA ASP A 110 20.27 -12.33 0.36
C ASP A 110 19.14 -12.23 -0.67
N ILE A 111 19.45 -11.66 -1.83
CA ILE A 111 18.52 -11.60 -2.96
C ILE A 111 18.38 -13.00 -3.58
N ARG A 112 17.15 -13.51 -3.68
CA ARG A 112 16.81 -14.83 -4.22
C ARG A 112 16.02 -14.77 -5.54
N TRP A 113 15.51 -13.59 -5.87
CA TRP A 113 14.82 -13.30 -7.12
C TRP A 113 14.76 -11.79 -7.34
N PHE A 114 14.74 -11.34 -8.59
CA PHE A 114 14.49 -9.95 -8.93
C PHE A 114 13.65 -9.83 -10.21
N MET A 115 12.88 -8.76 -10.30
CA MET A 115 12.12 -8.43 -11.50
C MET A 115 12.96 -7.59 -12.45
N ASN A 116 13.19 -8.07 -13.68
CA ASN A 116 13.62 -7.21 -14.78
C ASN A 116 12.38 -6.69 -15.53
N PRO A 117 12.02 -5.41 -15.40
CA PRO A 117 10.75 -4.90 -15.93
C PRO A 117 10.81 -4.60 -17.44
N SER A 118 11.98 -4.60 -18.08
CA SER A 118 12.18 -4.12 -19.46
C SER A 118 11.27 -4.74 -20.53
N SER A 119 10.81 -5.98 -20.34
CA SER A 119 9.90 -6.65 -21.27
C SER A 119 8.46 -6.14 -21.18
N ILE A 120 8.06 -5.56 -20.03
CA ILE A 120 6.69 -5.14 -19.71
C ILE A 120 6.56 -3.65 -19.39
N TYR A 121 7.69 -2.94 -19.34
CA TYR A 121 7.81 -1.56 -18.89
C TYR A 121 8.61 -0.71 -19.88
N ASP A 122 8.00 0.39 -20.32
CA ASP A 122 8.58 1.38 -21.24
C ASP A 122 8.13 2.79 -20.84
N LEU A 123 9.05 3.57 -20.28
CA LEU A 123 8.82 4.96 -19.85
C LEU A 123 8.37 5.90 -20.97
N LYS A 124 8.56 5.53 -22.25
CA LYS A 124 8.08 6.31 -23.40
C LYS A 124 6.62 6.02 -23.74
N SER A 125 6.01 5.01 -23.13
CA SER A 125 4.63 4.61 -23.36
C SER A 125 3.74 5.03 -22.20
N ILE A 126 2.67 5.78 -22.49
CA ILE A 126 1.64 6.06 -21.48
C ILE A 126 0.93 4.79 -21.00
N TYR A 127 0.97 3.69 -21.77
CA TYR A 127 0.29 2.45 -21.44
C TYR A 127 1.18 1.43 -20.76
N ARG A 128 2.51 1.53 -20.86
CA ARG A 128 3.45 0.54 -20.32
C ARG A 128 4.39 1.19 -19.31
N ALA A 129 3.93 2.23 -18.62
CA ALA A 129 4.67 2.94 -17.60
C ALA A 129 3.78 3.21 -16.38
N GLY A 130 4.35 3.80 -15.33
CA GLY A 130 3.68 4.05 -14.05
C GLY A 130 4.29 3.25 -12.91
N VAL A 131 3.85 3.48 -11.69
CA VAL A 131 4.43 2.76 -10.53
C VAL A 131 3.80 1.37 -10.37
N MET A 132 4.64 0.32 -10.32
CA MET A 132 4.19 -1.03 -9.98
C MET A 132 3.84 -1.11 -8.50
N MET A 133 2.56 -1.37 -8.22
CA MET A 133 1.96 -1.32 -6.89
C MET A 133 0.87 -2.36 -6.71
N GLY A 134 0.49 -2.59 -5.46
CA GLY A 134 -0.60 -3.51 -5.11
C GLY A 134 -0.24 -4.96 -5.40
N PHE A 135 1.03 -5.33 -5.18
CA PHE A 135 1.47 -6.71 -5.33
C PHE A 135 0.71 -7.61 -4.35
N LYS A 136 0.12 -8.69 -4.88
CA LYS A 136 -0.50 -9.75 -4.11
C LYS A 136 -0.13 -11.12 -4.69
N GLN A 137 0.09 -12.09 -3.82
CA GLN A 137 0.24 -13.48 -4.23
C GLN A 137 -1.13 -14.16 -4.29
N ASN A 138 -1.58 -14.46 -5.50
CA ASN A 138 -2.87 -15.07 -5.79
C ASN A 138 -2.96 -16.49 -5.21
N GLN A 139 -4.18 -17.05 -5.12
CA GLN A 139 -4.40 -18.42 -4.65
C GLN A 139 -3.64 -19.47 -5.46
N ASP A 140 -3.51 -19.26 -6.78
CA ASP A 140 -2.71 -20.08 -7.71
C ASP A 140 -1.20 -19.77 -7.68
N GLY A 141 -0.73 -19.06 -6.65
CA GLY A 141 0.70 -18.80 -6.42
C GLY A 141 1.32 -17.69 -7.27
N ALA A 142 0.67 -17.29 -8.36
CA ALA A 142 1.12 -16.22 -9.23
C ALA A 142 1.04 -14.84 -8.54
N LEU A 143 1.82 -13.88 -9.04
CA LEU A 143 1.80 -12.50 -8.57
C LEU A 143 0.89 -11.66 -9.47
N SER A 144 0.00 -10.88 -8.87
CA SER A 144 -0.76 -9.82 -9.54
C SER A 144 -0.41 -8.46 -8.96
N TRP A 145 -0.44 -7.44 -9.81
CA TRP A 145 -0.19 -6.04 -9.46
C TRP A 145 -0.70 -5.15 -10.59
N GLY A 146 -0.65 -3.83 -10.40
CA GLY A 146 -0.89 -2.89 -11.48
C GLY A 146 0.11 -1.75 -11.54
N TYR A 147 0.09 -1.02 -12.66
CA TYR A 147 0.94 0.14 -12.91
C TYR A 147 0.34 1.02 -14.01
N GLY A 148 0.19 2.31 -13.71
CA GLY A 148 -0.30 3.32 -14.64
C GLY A 148 -1.65 2.95 -15.25
N GLN A 149 -1.65 2.53 -16.52
CA GLN A 149 -2.87 2.23 -17.27
C GLN A 149 -3.14 0.73 -17.42
N ARG A 150 -2.54 -0.10 -16.55
CA ARG A 150 -2.57 -1.56 -16.63
C ARG A 150 -2.65 -2.24 -15.28
N TYR A 151 -3.12 -3.48 -15.32
CA TYR A 151 -2.99 -4.47 -14.27
C TYR A 151 -2.65 -5.82 -14.89
N VAL A 152 -1.86 -6.61 -14.18
CA VAL A 152 -1.18 -7.76 -14.75
C VAL A 152 -1.09 -8.92 -13.77
N LYS A 153 -0.82 -10.11 -14.31
CA LYS A 153 -0.57 -11.32 -13.54
C LYS A 153 0.48 -12.17 -14.25
N TYR A 154 1.50 -12.57 -13.49
CA TYR A 154 2.60 -13.39 -13.96
C TYR A 154 2.92 -14.45 -12.92
N ASP A 155 3.38 -15.61 -13.35
CA ASP A 155 3.99 -16.56 -12.41
C ASP A 155 5.39 -16.10 -11.98
N ILE A 156 5.95 -16.75 -10.96
CA ILE A 156 7.24 -16.37 -10.39
C ILE A 156 8.42 -16.58 -11.37
N MET A 157 8.22 -17.37 -12.42
CA MET A 157 9.22 -17.60 -13.46
C MET A 157 9.18 -16.53 -14.57
N GLY A 158 8.22 -15.59 -14.50
CA GLY A 158 8.07 -14.50 -15.45
C GLY A 158 7.19 -14.82 -16.66
N ARG A 159 6.46 -15.94 -16.64
CA ARG A 159 5.47 -16.23 -17.70
C ARG A 159 4.23 -15.37 -17.48
N GLU A 160 3.78 -14.74 -18.56
CA GLU A 160 2.54 -13.97 -18.58
C GLU A 160 1.33 -14.88 -18.42
N ILE A 161 0.48 -14.56 -17.45
CA ILE A 161 -0.88 -15.13 -17.35
C ILE A 161 -1.85 -14.14 -17.98
N PHE A 162 -1.77 -12.86 -17.62
CA PHE A 162 -2.39 -11.77 -18.38
C PHE A 162 -1.67 -10.44 -18.20
N ASN A 163 -1.77 -9.57 -19.21
CA ASN A 163 -1.33 -8.19 -19.14
C ASN A 163 -2.39 -7.26 -19.77
N ARG A 164 -3.24 -6.67 -18.93
CA ARG A 164 -4.46 -5.99 -19.38
C ARG A 164 -4.35 -4.47 -19.24
N ARG A 165 -4.90 -3.76 -20.22
CA ARG A 165 -5.20 -2.34 -20.06
C ARG A 165 -6.38 -2.16 -19.12
N LEU A 166 -6.41 -1.04 -18.42
CA LEU A 166 -7.63 -0.58 -17.78
C LEU A 166 -8.74 -0.40 -18.83
N PRO A 167 -10.00 -0.73 -18.47
CA PRO A 167 -11.16 -0.33 -19.25
C PRO A 167 -11.17 1.19 -19.49
N ASP A 168 -11.62 1.65 -20.66
CA ASP A 168 -11.42 3.04 -21.11
C ASP A 168 -12.04 4.12 -20.21
N ASN A 169 -13.06 3.76 -19.42
CA ASN A 169 -13.66 4.65 -18.42
C ASN A 169 -12.70 4.99 -17.26
N TYR A 170 -11.62 4.23 -17.10
CA TYR A 170 -10.68 4.37 -16.00
C TYR A 170 -9.26 4.67 -16.46
N ASN A 171 -8.53 5.33 -15.58
CA ASN A 171 -7.12 5.66 -15.74
C ASN A 171 -6.38 5.57 -14.41
N ASP A 172 -5.06 5.71 -14.48
CA ASP A 172 -4.19 5.99 -13.33
C ASP A 172 -4.35 5.00 -12.16
N PHE A 173 -4.33 3.70 -12.47
CA PHE A 173 -4.16 2.66 -11.46
C PHE A 173 -2.95 3.01 -10.59
N SER A 174 -3.13 2.86 -9.28
CA SER A 174 -1.99 2.73 -8.37
C SER A 174 -2.46 2.16 -7.03
N HIS A 175 -1.50 1.96 -6.13
CA HIS A 175 -1.66 1.56 -4.75
C HIS A 175 -2.18 0.14 -4.49
N SER A 176 -3.37 -0.21 -4.97
CA SER A 176 -4.07 -1.41 -4.49
C SER A 176 -4.85 -2.12 -5.59
N MET A 177 -4.66 -3.43 -5.60
CA MET A 177 -5.40 -4.43 -6.34
C MET A 177 -5.74 -5.53 -5.35
N ASP A 178 -7.02 -5.75 -5.10
CA ASP A 178 -7.47 -6.89 -4.29
C ASP A 178 -7.79 -8.09 -5.18
N ASN A 179 -7.36 -9.27 -4.73
CA ASN A 179 -7.63 -10.56 -5.38
C ASN A 179 -8.81 -11.21 -4.66
N ALA A 180 -10.01 -10.76 -4.99
CA ALA A 180 -11.20 -11.05 -4.20
C ALA A 180 -11.58 -12.53 -4.22
N ALA A 181 -12.18 -12.99 -3.12
CA ALA A 181 -12.62 -14.38 -2.95
C ALA A 181 -13.68 -14.84 -3.98
N ASN A 182 -14.38 -13.90 -4.63
CA ASN A 182 -15.33 -14.20 -5.71
C ASN A 182 -14.64 -14.43 -7.08
N GLY A 183 -13.31 -14.35 -7.16
CA GLY A 183 -12.53 -14.53 -8.38
C GLY A 183 -12.38 -13.25 -9.23
N HIS A 184 -12.94 -12.12 -8.77
CA HIS A 184 -12.80 -10.82 -9.40
C HIS A 184 -11.55 -10.08 -8.88
N TYR A 185 -11.26 -8.94 -9.51
CA TYR A 185 -10.24 -8.01 -9.04
C TYR A 185 -10.88 -6.65 -8.73
N PHE A 186 -10.53 -6.09 -7.57
CA PHE A 186 -10.93 -4.73 -7.21
C PHE A 186 -9.73 -3.81 -7.38
N LEU A 187 -9.84 -2.86 -8.30
CA LEU A 187 -8.77 -1.98 -8.72
C LEU A 187 -9.01 -0.58 -8.19
N ARG A 188 -8.04 -0.02 -7.48
CA ARG A 188 -8.05 1.41 -7.12
C ARG A 188 -7.58 2.23 -8.33
N VAL A 189 -8.51 2.97 -8.93
CA VAL A 189 -8.31 3.73 -10.17
C VAL A 189 -8.86 5.16 -10.05
N ALA A 190 -8.82 5.89 -11.15
CA ALA A 190 -9.54 7.15 -11.37
C ALA A 190 -10.55 7.00 -12.50
N SER A 191 -11.53 7.91 -12.55
CA SER A 191 -12.41 8.06 -13.70
C SER A 191 -11.75 8.95 -14.77
N SER A 192 -11.71 8.47 -16.01
CA SER A 192 -11.04 9.13 -17.14
C SER A 192 -11.72 10.43 -17.59
N ASN A 193 -13.03 10.59 -17.33
CA ASN A 193 -13.81 11.72 -17.81
C ASN A 193 -15.10 11.93 -17.00
N TYR A 194 -14.96 12.30 -15.73
CA TYR A 194 -16.09 12.65 -14.88
C TYR A 194 -16.60 14.05 -15.22
N LYS A 195 -17.90 14.16 -15.53
CA LYS A 195 -18.58 15.46 -15.69
C LYS A 195 -19.09 15.93 -14.33
N ARG A 196 -18.39 16.91 -13.75
CA ARG A 196 -18.73 17.53 -12.48
C ARG A 196 -20.07 18.29 -12.55
N PRO A 197 -20.72 18.58 -11.41
CA PRO A 197 -21.94 19.39 -11.37
C PRO A 197 -21.79 20.80 -11.93
N ASP A 198 -20.59 21.36 -11.89
CA ASP A 198 -20.24 22.66 -12.50
C ASP A 198 -20.08 22.60 -14.04
N GLY A 199 -20.28 21.43 -14.65
CA GLY A 199 -20.21 21.20 -16.09
C GLY A 199 -18.81 20.88 -16.62
N LYS A 200 -17.76 20.95 -15.80
CA LYS A 200 -16.38 20.65 -16.20
C LYS A 200 -16.13 19.15 -16.26
N ASN A 201 -15.33 18.72 -17.25
CA ASN A 201 -14.88 17.34 -17.35
C ASN A 201 -13.49 17.20 -16.73
N VAL A 202 -13.32 16.24 -15.83
CA VAL A 202 -12.06 15.98 -15.13
C VAL A 202 -11.71 14.49 -15.14
N ARG A 203 -10.42 14.21 -15.13
CA ARG A 203 -9.86 12.95 -14.65
C ARG A 203 -9.81 13.03 -13.14
N THR A 204 -10.49 12.12 -12.46
CA THR A 204 -10.51 12.11 -11.00
C THR A 204 -9.18 11.58 -10.45
N VAL A 205 -9.01 11.57 -9.12
CA VAL A 205 -7.72 11.19 -8.51
C VAL A 205 -7.96 10.26 -7.33
N ARG A 206 -7.63 8.98 -7.54
CA ARG A 206 -7.54 7.95 -6.48
C ARG A 206 -8.82 7.82 -5.65
N ASP A 207 -9.97 7.95 -6.30
CA ASP A 207 -11.29 8.06 -5.69
C ASP A 207 -12.34 7.16 -6.37
N VAL A 208 -11.89 6.16 -7.14
CA VAL A 208 -12.75 5.14 -7.74
C VAL A 208 -12.19 3.75 -7.44
N ILE A 209 -13.07 2.83 -7.06
CA ILE A 209 -12.79 1.39 -7.03
C ILE A 209 -13.57 0.74 -8.17
N ALA A 210 -12.87 0.08 -9.10
CA ALA A 210 -13.49 -0.68 -10.18
C ALA A 210 -13.40 -2.18 -9.88
N GLU A 211 -14.52 -2.89 -9.96
CA GLU A 211 -14.52 -4.36 -9.92
C GLU A 211 -14.54 -4.91 -11.35
N VAL A 212 -13.58 -5.77 -11.65
CA VAL A 212 -13.48 -6.46 -12.94
C VAL A 212 -13.50 -7.97 -12.75
N ASP A 213 -14.19 -8.68 -13.63
CA ASP A 213 -14.23 -10.14 -13.62
C ASP A 213 -12.88 -10.75 -14.04
N GLN A 214 -12.80 -12.08 -14.02
CA GLN A 214 -11.62 -12.83 -14.45
C GLN A 214 -11.19 -12.56 -15.90
N ASN A 215 -12.07 -12.02 -16.76
CA ASN A 215 -11.79 -11.65 -18.15
C ASN A 215 -11.41 -10.17 -18.31
N GLY A 216 -11.54 -9.37 -17.26
CA GLY A 216 -11.29 -7.94 -17.26
C GLY A 216 -12.49 -7.09 -17.67
N VAL A 217 -13.69 -7.66 -17.68
CA VAL A 217 -14.95 -6.95 -17.91
C VAL A 217 -15.37 -6.25 -16.62
N VAL A 218 -15.75 -4.98 -16.71
CA VAL A 218 -16.25 -4.20 -15.57
C VAL A 218 -17.59 -4.77 -15.12
N VAL A 219 -17.68 -5.13 -13.84
CA VAL A 219 -18.91 -5.68 -13.24
C VAL A 219 -19.60 -4.60 -12.39
N ASP A 220 -18.83 -3.79 -11.66
CA ASP A 220 -19.34 -2.72 -10.80
C ASP A 220 -18.27 -1.64 -10.56
N GLU A 221 -18.68 -0.50 -10.00
CA GLU A 221 -17.79 0.57 -9.58
C GLU A 221 -18.29 1.31 -8.33
N TRP A 222 -17.36 1.73 -7.47
CA TRP A 222 -17.60 2.65 -6.37
C TRP A 222 -16.94 3.97 -6.68
N ARG A 223 -17.75 4.91 -7.17
CA ARG A 223 -17.34 6.30 -7.39
C ARG A 223 -17.45 7.05 -6.06
N LEU A 224 -16.34 7.20 -5.36
CA LEU A 224 -16.37 7.67 -3.97
C LEU A 224 -16.82 9.12 -3.84
N PHE A 225 -16.67 9.91 -4.90
CA PHE A 225 -17.19 11.27 -4.95
C PHE A 225 -18.74 11.35 -5.03
N ASP A 226 -19.42 10.25 -5.38
CA ASP A 226 -20.88 10.13 -5.30
C ASP A 226 -21.34 9.51 -3.97
N ILE A 227 -20.43 8.84 -3.25
CA ILE A 227 -20.75 8.02 -2.07
C ILE A 227 -20.38 8.71 -0.76
N LEU A 228 -19.26 9.43 -0.74
CA LEU A 228 -18.71 10.10 0.44
C LEU A 228 -18.81 11.63 0.28
N ASP A 229 -18.18 12.36 1.20
CA ASP A 229 -18.08 13.82 1.14
C ASP A 229 -16.72 14.26 0.58
N PRO A 230 -16.62 14.65 -0.71
CA PRO A 230 -15.39 15.13 -1.30
C PRO A 230 -14.96 16.53 -0.81
N TYR A 231 -15.77 17.19 0.01
CA TYR A 231 -15.52 18.53 0.54
C TYR A 231 -15.20 18.52 2.04
N ARG A 232 -15.10 17.34 2.68
CA ARG A 232 -14.54 17.23 4.02
C ARG A 232 -13.04 17.52 3.97
N ASP A 233 -12.65 18.69 4.47
CA ASP A 233 -11.33 19.30 4.30
C ASP A 233 -10.46 19.28 5.57
N VAL A 234 -11.02 18.88 6.71
CA VAL A 234 -10.38 19.01 8.03
C VAL A 234 -8.99 18.39 8.06
N ILE A 235 -8.81 17.22 7.45
CA ILE A 235 -7.50 16.55 7.37
C ILE A 235 -6.56 17.26 6.41
N MET A 236 -7.04 17.77 5.28
CA MET A 236 -6.20 18.41 4.25
C MET A 236 -5.45 19.62 4.80
N LYS A 237 -6.08 20.34 5.74
CA LYS A 237 -5.50 21.50 6.44
C LYS A 237 -4.42 21.13 7.45
N THR A 238 -4.22 19.85 7.72
CA THR A 238 -3.25 19.36 8.70
C THR A 238 -2.16 18.49 8.06
N LEU A 239 -2.24 18.23 6.75
CA LEU A 239 -1.26 17.43 6.02
C LEU A 239 0.04 18.19 5.81
N ASP A 240 1.16 17.52 6.08
CA ASP A 240 2.48 18.01 5.73
C ASP A 240 2.64 18.01 4.20
N GLN A 241 2.77 19.19 3.61
CA GLN A 241 2.92 19.35 2.16
C GLN A 241 4.27 18.80 1.65
N GLY A 242 5.24 18.56 2.52
CA GLY A 242 6.50 17.93 2.16
C GLY A 242 6.41 16.43 1.90
N ALA A 243 5.30 15.78 2.25
CA ALA A 243 5.10 14.34 2.04
C ALA A 243 3.65 14.03 1.62
N VAL A 244 3.32 14.30 0.36
CA VAL A 244 2.03 13.92 -0.23
C VAL A 244 2.21 12.65 -1.06
N CYS A 245 2.02 11.49 -0.42
CA CYS A 245 2.30 10.18 -1.03
C CYS A 245 3.78 10.07 -1.46
N LEU A 246 4.09 9.58 -2.66
CA LEU A 246 5.48 9.51 -3.15
C LEU A 246 6.01 10.85 -3.69
N ASN A 247 5.20 11.92 -3.69
CA ASN A 247 5.70 13.26 -3.99
C ASN A 247 6.29 13.86 -2.71
N ILE A 248 7.59 13.66 -2.52
CA ILE A 248 8.34 14.17 -1.37
C ILE A 248 9.06 15.44 -1.79
N ASP A 249 8.77 16.55 -1.11
CA ASP A 249 9.41 17.85 -1.31
C ASP A 249 9.92 18.38 0.04
N ALA A 250 11.22 18.25 0.26
CA ALA A 250 11.90 18.74 1.44
C ALA A 250 11.61 20.23 1.74
N SER A 251 11.42 21.07 0.72
CA SER A 251 11.19 22.51 0.89
C SER A 251 9.78 22.85 1.42
N GLN A 252 8.84 21.91 1.32
CA GLN A 252 7.47 22.06 1.79
C GLN A 252 7.23 21.35 3.13
N SER A 253 8.28 20.77 3.74
CA SER A 253 8.19 20.04 4.99
C SER A 253 7.67 20.91 6.14
N GLY A 254 6.63 20.43 6.84
CA GLY A 254 5.96 21.14 7.93
C GLY A 254 4.98 22.24 7.49
N HIS A 255 4.88 22.55 6.20
CA HIS A 255 3.86 23.46 5.69
C HIS A 255 2.52 22.75 5.55
N THR A 256 1.44 23.48 5.83
CA THR A 256 0.04 23.01 5.72
C THR A 256 -0.76 23.97 4.84
N LEU A 257 -1.89 23.50 4.30
CA LEU A 257 -2.81 24.35 3.53
C LEU A 257 -3.71 25.15 4.46
N SER A 258 -3.90 26.43 4.15
CA SER A 258 -4.90 27.29 4.81
C SER A 258 -6.31 27.10 4.22
N GLU A 259 -7.31 27.67 4.89
CA GLU A 259 -8.68 27.72 4.35
C GLU A 259 -8.73 28.58 3.07
N GLU A 260 -7.96 29.66 3.03
CA GLU A 260 -7.82 30.52 1.86
C GLU A 260 -7.19 29.79 0.68
N ASP A 261 -6.19 28.95 0.91
CA ASP A 261 -5.55 28.14 -0.14
C ASP A 261 -6.55 27.16 -0.77
N LEU A 262 -7.34 26.48 0.06
CA LEU A 262 -8.38 25.55 -0.39
C LEU A 262 -9.49 26.29 -1.15
N ALA A 263 -9.95 27.44 -0.65
CA ALA A 263 -10.96 28.25 -1.32
C ALA A 263 -10.47 28.79 -2.68
N ALA A 264 -9.19 29.19 -2.76
CA ALA A 264 -8.55 29.61 -4.00
C ALA A 264 -8.46 28.45 -5.00
N LEU A 265 -8.14 27.24 -4.53
CA LEU A 265 -8.17 26.05 -5.37
C LEU A 265 -9.58 25.78 -5.89
N ASP A 266 -10.61 25.82 -5.06
CA ASP A 266 -11.99 25.57 -5.47
C ASP A 266 -12.51 26.54 -6.53
N SER A 267 -11.99 27.76 -6.54
CA SER A 267 -12.28 28.78 -7.57
C SER A 267 -11.43 28.63 -8.84
N SER A 268 -10.46 27.72 -8.85
CA SER A 268 -9.50 27.54 -9.95
C SER A 268 -9.82 26.32 -10.83
N ASP A 269 -9.34 26.35 -12.08
CA ASP A 269 -9.33 25.20 -13.00
C ASP A 269 -8.11 24.29 -12.81
N LYS A 270 -7.47 24.35 -11.64
CA LYS A 270 -6.34 23.46 -11.30
C LYS A 270 -6.90 22.12 -10.81
N PHE A 271 -6.88 21.15 -11.71
CA PHE A 271 -7.18 19.74 -11.44
C PHE A 271 -5.93 18.88 -11.64
N GLY A 272 -5.85 17.75 -10.95
CA GLY A 272 -4.69 16.86 -10.99
C GLY A 272 -4.33 16.28 -9.63
N ASP A 273 -3.17 15.66 -9.57
CA ASP A 273 -2.58 15.12 -8.34
C ASP A 273 -2.08 16.22 -7.39
N ILE A 274 -3.02 17.00 -6.85
CA ILE A 274 -2.81 18.05 -5.86
C ILE A 274 -3.75 17.84 -4.68
N VAL A 275 -3.30 18.13 -3.47
CA VAL A 275 -4.17 18.12 -2.28
C VAL A 275 -5.25 19.18 -2.46
N GLY A 276 -6.50 18.80 -2.23
CA GLY A 276 -7.64 19.72 -2.32
C GLY A 276 -8.97 18.98 -2.35
N SER A 277 -10.04 19.69 -2.02
CA SER A 277 -11.42 19.22 -2.05
C SER A 277 -11.93 19.02 -3.49
N GLY A 278 -12.94 18.15 -3.61
CA GLY A 278 -13.70 17.93 -4.84
C GLY A 278 -13.07 16.93 -5.82
N ALA A 279 -13.93 16.24 -6.57
CA ALA A 279 -13.51 15.29 -7.61
C ALA A 279 -12.66 15.97 -8.70
N GLY A 280 -11.52 15.37 -9.06
CA GLY A 280 -10.52 15.99 -9.93
C GLY A 280 -9.31 16.56 -9.18
N ARG A 281 -9.36 16.58 -7.84
CA ARG A 281 -8.20 16.74 -6.95
C ARG A 281 -8.04 15.52 -6.07
N ASN A 282 -6.92 15.43 -5.38
CA ASN A 282 -6.56 14.31 -4.52
C ASN A 282 -7.26 14.46 -3.15
N TRP A 283 -8.60 14.40 -3.11
CA TRP A 283 -9.40 14.65 -1.90
C TRP A 283 -9.52 13.42 -0.99
N ALA A 284 -9.56 12.22 -1.58
CA ALA A 284 -9.67 10.96 -0.84
C ALA A 284 -8.32 10.28 -0.67
N HIS A 285 -7.55 10.19 -1.74
CA HIS A 285 -6.30 9.43 -1.79
C HIS A 285 -6.49 8.01 -1.24
N VAL A 286 -7.35 7.21 -1.88
CA VAL A 286 -7.55 5.83 -1.45
C VAL A 286 -6.33 4.99 -1.77
N ASN A 287 -5.77 4.31 -0.77
CA ASN A 287 -4.51 3.56 -0.91
C ASN A 287 -4.64 2.05 -0.65
N SER A 288 -5.80 1.59 -0.18
CA SER A 288 -6.13 0.17 -0.13
C SER A 288 -7.62 -0.05 -0.35
N VAL A 289 -7.93 -1.18 -0.96
CA VAL A 289 -9.26 -1.79 -1.03
C VAL A 289 -9.13 -3.25 -0.60
N ASP A 290 -10.13 -3.75 0.11
CA ASP A 290 -10.24 -5.12 0.60
C ASP A 290 -11.69 -5.58 0.48
N TYR A 291 -11.94 -6.68 -0.22
CA TYR A 291 -13.29 -7.20 -0.43
C TYR A 291 -13.72 -8.09 0.74
N ASP A 292 -14.85 -7.75 1.37
CA ASP A 292 -15.47 -8.57 2.40
C ASP A 292 -16.60 -9.42 1.81
N SER A 293 -16.28 -10.70 1.61
CA SER A 293 -17.19 -11.69 1.05
C SER A 293 -18.38 -12.07 1.95
N GLU A 294 -18.34 -11.77 3.26
CA GLU A 294 -19.44 -12.16 4.16
C GLU A 294 -20.71 -11.35 3.91
N ASP A 295 -20.57 -10.11 3.42
CA ASP A 295 -21.70 -9.20 3.23
C ASP A 295 -21.58 -8.34 1.95
N ASP A 296 -20.83 -8.84 0.96
CA ASP A 296 -20.59 -8.28 -0.38
C ASP A 296 -20.32 -6.77 -0.31
N SER A 297 -19.19 -6.43 0.28
CA SER A 297 -18.79 -5.05 0.52
C SER A 297 -17.30 -4.84 0.36
N ILE A 298 -16.87 -3.59 0.38
CA ILE A 298 -15.46 -3.22 0.35
C ILE A 298 -15.10 -2.44 1.61
N ILE A 299 -13.87 -2.64 2.08
CA ILE A 299 -13.21 -1.82 3.09
C ILE A 299 -12.11 -1.05 2.38
N ILE A 300 -12.11 0.27 2.53
CA ILE A 300 -11.11 1.14 1.93
C ILE A 300 -10.36 1.92 3.00
N SER A 301 -9.09 2.22 2.72
CA SER A 301 -8.32 3.22 3.47
C SER A 301 -8.19 4.49 2.65
N SER A 302 -8.69 5.60 3.17
CA SER A 302 -8.54 6.93 2.58
C SER A 302 -7.53 7.73 3.40
N ARG A 303 -6.37 8.05 2.77
CA ARG A 303 -5.30 8.82 3.42
C ARG A 303 -5.76 10.22 3.79
N HIS A 304 -6.38 10.93 2.84
CA HIS A 304 -6.73 12.36 3.02
C HIS A 304 -8.06 12.57 3.73
N GLN A 305 -8.75 11.49 4.09
CA GLN A 305 -9.84 11.54 5.04
C GLN A 305 -9.44 11.00 6.43
N SER A 306 -8.21 10.49 6.60
CA SER A 306 -7.74 9.77 7.80
C SER A 306 -8.81 8.81 8.33
N ALA A 307 -9.35 8.00 7.43
CA ALA A 307 -10.50 7.16 7.70
C ALA A 307 -10.41 5.82 6.96
N ILE A 308 -10.75 4.77 7.68
CA ILE A 308 -11.05 3.45 7.13
C ILE A 308 -12.56 3.32 7.02
N ILE A 309 -13.08 2.98 5.84
CA ILE A 309 -14.51 3.06 5.55
C ILE A 309 -14.97 1.75 4.92
N LYS A 310 -16.06 1.17 5.45
CA LYS A 310 -16.73 0.03 4.82
C LYS A 310 -17.94 0.50 4.02
N ILE A 311 -18.03 0.09 2.77
CA ILE A 311 -19.07 0.50 1.82
C ILE A 311 -19.72 -0.75 1.22
N GLY A 312 -21.05 -0.84 1.28
CA GLY A 312 -21.79 -1.97 0.72
C GLY A 312 -21.84 -1.97 -0.81
N ARG A 313 -22.24 -3.12 -1.38
CA ARG A 313 -22.66 -3.26 -2.78
C ARG A 313 -23.71 -2.22 -3.20
N ASP A 314 -24.60 -1.87 -2.28
CA ASP A 314 -25.65 -0.86 -2.44
C ASP A 314 -25.14 0.59 -2.44
N LYS A 315 -23.81 0.77 -2.41
CA LYS A 315 -23.10 2.06 -2.40
C LYS A 315 -23.36 2.89 -1.14
N LYS A 316 -23.80 2.27 -0.06
CA LYS A 316 -23.99 2.95 1.24
C LYS A 316 -22.83 2.69 2.18
N VAL A 317 -22.45 3.73 2.92
CA VAL A 317 -21.47 3.62 4.01
C VAL A 317 -22.07 2.78 5.13
N LYS A 318 -21.40 1.69 5.49
CA LYS A 318 -21.78 0.80 6.60
C LYS A 318 -21.19 1.28 7.91
N TRP A 319 -19.91 1.68 7.92
CA TRP A 319 -19.26 2.30 9.08
C TRP A 319 -18.00 3.06 8.66
N ILE A 320 -17.54 3.96 9.54
CA ILE A 320 -16.33 4.76 9.42
C ILE A 320 -15.50 4.56 10.71
N LEU A 321 -14.23 4.18 10.55
CA LEU A 321 -13.22 4.19 11.61
C LEU A 321 -12.28 5.36 11.33
N GLY A 322 -12.40 6.42 12.14
CA GLY A 322 -11.64 7.66 12.02
C GLY A 322 -12.22 8.73 12.93
N THR A 323 -11.52 9.86 13.06
CA THR A 323 -11.98 11.00 13.87
C THR A 323 -13.38 11.49 13.44
N PRO A 324 -14.25 11.90 14.39
CA PRO A 324 -15.55 12.46 14.08
C PRO A 324 -15.50 13.83 13.39
N ALA A 325 -14.36 14.53 13.46
CA ALA A 325 -14.22 15.88 12.96
C ALA A 325 -14.62 16.02 11.48
N GLY A 326 -15.45 17.01 11.17
CA GLY A 326 -15.84 17.39 9.80
C GLY A 326 -16.87 16.49 9.12
N TRP A 327 -17.21 15.32 9.68
CA TRP A 327 -18.25 14.47 9.10
C TRP A 327 -19.64 15.07 9.35
N LYS A 328 -20.38 15.32 8.27
CA LYS A 328 -21.78 15.77 8.33
C LYS A 328 -22.73 14.59 8.18
N ALA A 329 -24.03 14.81 8.43
CA ALA A 329 -25.05 13.81 8.14
C ALA A 329 -25.07 13.47 6.65
N PRO A 330 -25.21 12.19 6.27
CA PRO A 330 -25.47 11.04 7.14
C PRO A 330 -24.22 10.36 7.72
N PHE A 331 -23.01 10.76 7.34
CA PHE A 331 -21.75 10.07 7.66
C PHE A 331 -21.38 10.08 9.15
N ASN A 332 -21.73 11.14 9.86
CA ASN A 332 -21.45 11.23 11.30
C ASN A 332 -22.12 10.10 12.11
N ALA A 333 -23.25 9.57 11.65
CA ALA A 333 -23.92 8.43 12.28
C ALA A 333 -23.23 7.08 12.00
N ALA A 334 -22.32 7.03 11.02
CA ALA A 334 -21.60 5.81 10.65
C ALA A 334 -20.28 5.64 11.41
N ILE A 335 -19.84 6.65 12.16
CA ILE A 335 -18.57 6.59 12.92
C ILE A 335 -18.69 5.56 14.04
N LEU A 336 -17.71 4.64 14.10
CA LEU A 336 -17.65 3.64 15.15
C LEU A 336 -17.35 4.28 16.51
N THR A 337 -17.98 3.80 17.57
CA THR A 337 -17.73 4.25 18.94
C THR A 337 -16.56 3.48 19.56
N PRO A 338 -15.47 4.14 19.98
CA PRO A 338 -14.37 3.47 20.65
C PRO A 338 -14.78 2.89 22.01
N VAL A 339 -14.33 1.67 22.30
CA VAL A 339 -14.54 0.98 23.57
C VAL A 339 -13.25 0.36 24.10
N ASP A 340 -13.15 0.26 25.43
CA ASP A 340 -12.03 -0.36 26.12
C ASP A 340 -12.12 -1.91 26.08
N SER A 341 -11.18 -2.58 26.76
CA SER A 341 -11.16 -4.05 26.86
C SER A 341 -12.34 -4.67 27.61
N LYS A 342 -13.11 -3.86 28.33
CA LYS A 342 -14.33 -4.24 29.05
C LYS A 342 -15.59 -3.86 28.29
N GLY A 343 -15.47 -3.28 27.09
CA GLY A 343 -16.60 -2.81 26.28
C GLY A 343 -17.20 -1.48 26.77
N GLN A 344 -16.53 -0.75 27.65
CA GLN A 344 -16.96 0.57 28.10
C GLN A 344 -16.54 1.63 27.08
N LYS A 345 -17.40 2.60 26.83
CA LYS A 345 -17.13 3.69 25.88
C LYS A 345 -15.91 4.49 26.33
N ILE A 346 -15.03 4.77 25.38
CA ILE A 346 -13.91 5.70 25.57
C ILE A 346 -14.37 7.09 25.12
N ALA A 347 -14.12 8.10 25.93
CA ALA A 347 -14.40 9.48 25.55
C ALA A 347 -13.40 9.94 24.49
N CYS A 348 -13.92 10.47 23.38
CA CYS A 348 -13.12 11.00 22.30
C CYS A 348 -13.60 12.40 21.92
N GLN A 349 -12.64 13.26 21.63
CA GLN A 349 -12.83 14.56 21.00
C GLN A 349 -12.34 14.47 19.54
N ASP A 350 -12.47 15.55 18.79
CA ASP A 350 -12.04 15.61 17.39
C ASP A 350 -10.55 15.28 17.21
N SER A 351 -9.69 15.70 18.14
CA SER A 351 -8.24 15.52 18.08
C SER A 351 -7.72 14.25 18.76
N GLY A 352 -8.56 13.41 19.38
CA GLY A 352 -8.07 12.20 20.04
C GLY A 352 -9.02 11.61 21.06
N CYS A 353 -8.57 10.56 21.75
CA CYS A 353 -9.33 9.80 22.73
C CYS A 353 -8.59 9.68 24.05
N GLU A 354 -9.33 9.44 25.14
CA GLU A 354 -8.73 9.11 26.43
C GLU A 354 -8.06 7.73 26.41
N GLY A 355 -6.93 7.58 27.11
CA GLY A 355 -6.21 6.31 27.23
C GLY A 355 -5.37 5.95 25.99
N ASP A 356 -5.26 4.64 25.72
CA ASP A 356 -4.35 4.11 24.69
C ASP A 356 -4.98 3.97 23.29
N PHE A 357 -6.30 4.11 23.20
CA PHE A 357 -6.98 4.11 21.90
C PHE A 357 -6.64 5.41 21.17
N ASP A 358 -6.29 5.29 19.90
CA ASP A 358 -6.16 6.44 19.01
C ASP A 358 -6.66 6.04 17.62
N TRP A 359 -7.22 6.99 16.90
CA TRP A 359 -7.58 6.83 15.50
C TRP A 359 -6.34 6.60 14.64
N THR A 360 -6.57 6.21 13.40
CA THR A 360 -5.52 6.17 12.39
C THR A 360 -5.45 7.51 11.65
N TRP A 361 -4.25 7.95 11.32
CA TRP A 361 -4.00 9.21 10.65
C TRP A 361 -3.17 8.95 9.40
N THR A 362 -3.65 9.42 8.24
CA THR A 362 -3.01 9.23 6.93
C THR A 362 -2.62 7.78 6.60
N GLN A 363 -3.41 6.83 7.11
CA GLN A 363 -3.08 5.41 7.19
C GLN A 363 -3.08 4.65 5.86
N HIS A 364 -2.45 3.48 5.86
CA HIS A 364 -2.39 2.53 4.75
C HIS A 364 -2.89 1.14 5.16
N THR A 365 -3.19 0.33 4.14
CA THR A 365 -3.47 -1.12 4.22
C THR A 365 -4.50 -1.52 5.27
N ALA A 366 -5.72 -1.01 5.11
CA ALA A 366 -6.85 -1.43 5.92
C ALA A 366 -7.36 -2.80 5.45
N PHE A 367 -6.82 -3.88 6.00
CA PHE A 367 -7.12 -5.25 5.58
C PHE A 367 -7.84 -6.02 6.68
N LYS A 368 -8.93 -6.67 6.31
CA LYS A 368 -9.67 -7.60 7.15
C LYS A 368 -8.82 -8.83 7.42
N ILE A 369 -8.88 -9.30 8.66
CA ILE A 369 -8.25 -10.55 9.06
C ILE A 369 -9.31 -11.64 8.98
N ASP A 370 -9.47 -12.25 7.81
CA ASP A 370 -10.56 -13.20 7.54
C ASP A 370 -10.60 -14.36 8.54
N SER A 371 -9.45 -14.98 8.82
CA SER A 371 -9.37 -16.14 9.72
C SER A 371 -9.70 -15.83 11.19
N LYS A 372 -9.81 -14.54 11.56
CA LYS A 372 -10.23 -14.09 12.91
C LYS A 372 -11.62 -13.46 12.90
N SER A 373 -12.16 -13.12 11.74
CA SER A 373 -13.44 -12.43 11.57
C SER A 373 -14.57 -13.42 11.35
N LYS A 374 -15.77 -13.13 11.87
CA LYS A 374 -16.97 -13.92 11.64
C LYS A 374 -18.24 -13.13 11.94
N GLY A 375 -19.13 -13.01 10.96
CA GLY A 375 -20.42 -12.36 11.09
C GLY A 375 -20.27 -10.89 11.53
N ASP A 376 -20.90 -10.53 12.64
CA ASP A 376 -20.87 -9.15 13.13
C ASP A 376 -19.50 -8.72 13.69
N ILE A 377 -18.58 -9.65 13.93
CA ILE A 377 -17.25 -9.35 14.50
C ILE A 377 -16.19 -9.37 13.40
N LEU A 378 -15.54 -8.23 13.20
CA LEU A 378 -14.49 -8.03 12.22
C LEU A 378 -13.18 -7.68 12.91
N TYR A 379 -12.08 -8.34 12.53
CA TYR A 379 -10.73 -7.95 12.91
C TYR A 379 -10.05 -7.28 11.73
N LEU A 380 -9.37 -6.16 11.96
CA LEU A 380 -8.81 -5.31 10.90
C LEU A 380 -7.40 -4.88 11.29
N SER A 381 -6.43 -5.07 10.39
CA SER A 381 -5.09 -4.48 10.51
C SER A 381 -4.97 -3.21 9.68
N ALA A 382 -4.15 -2.26 10.14
CA ALA A 382 -3.79 -1.06 9.39
C ALA A 382 -2.39 -0.56 9.80
N PHE A 383 -1.70 0.10 8.87
CA PHE A 383 -0.51 0.87 9.17
C PHE A 383 -0.90 2.34 9.32
N ASP A 384 -0.91 2.84 10.55
CA ASP A 384 -1.17 4.22 10.91
C ASP A 384 0.11 5.06 10.74
N ASN A 385 0.24 5.73 9.59
CA ASN A 385 1.42 6.53 9.27
C ASN A 385 1.64 7.66 10.28
N GLY A 386 0.56 8.35 10.69
CA GLY A 386 0.61 9.31 11.78
C GLY A 386 0.86 10.78 11.40
N ASP A 387 0.91 11.13 10.12
CA ASP A 387 0.97 12.54 9.72
C ASP A 387 -0.39 13.23 9.94
N GLY A 388 -0.36 14.47 10.44
CA GLY A 388 -1.56 15.21 10.86
C GLY A 388 -2.27 14.63 12.09
N ARG A 389 -1.58 13.78 12.87
CA ARG A 389 -2.14 13.17 14.08
C ARG A 389 -2.68 14.24 15.03
N GLY A 390 -3.92 14.05 15.46
CA GLY A 390 -4.60 14.98 16.35
C GLY A 390 -5.12 16.25 15.68
N LEU A 391 -5.22 16.26 14.35
CA LEU A 391 -5.63 17.43 13.56
C LEU A 391 -4.67 18.62 13.66
N GLU A 392 -3.39 18.34 13.87
CA GLU A 392 -2.34 19.35 13.89
C GLU A 392 -1.01 18.79 13.39
N GLN A 393 -0.11 19.70 13.02
CA GLN A 393 1.31 19.38 12.90
C GLN A 393 1.97 19.60 14.27
N PRO A 394 2.80 18.66 14.75
CA PRO A 394 3.45 18.84 16.04
C PRO A 394 4.47 19.99 15.98
N ALA A 395 4.83 20.52 17.16
CA ALA A 395 5.82 21.59 17.27
C ALA A 395 7.19 21.25 16.64
N MET A 396 7.54 19.95 16.61
CA MET A 396 8.75 19.45 15.95
C MET A 396 8.45 18.18 15.17
N GLN A 397 9.03 18.05 13.97
CA GLN A 397 8.90 16.87 13.11
C GLN A 397 9.34 15.57 13.81
N SER A 398 10.33 15.65 14.70
CA SER A 398 10.82 14.52 15.51
C SER A 398 9.80 13.97 16.52
N MET A 399 8.67 14.65 16.73
CA MET A 399 7.58 14.17 17.58
C MET A 399 6.60 13.25 16.82
N LYS A 400 6.70 13.18 15.49
CA LYS A 400 5.87 12.28 14.68
C LYS A 400 6.28 10.83 14.91
N TYR A 401 5.28 9.95 14.91
CA TYR A 401 5.46 8.51 15.03
C TYR A 401 4.37 7.76 14.25
N SER A 402 4.74 6.59 13.74
CA SER A 402 3.82 5.66 13.07
C SER A 402 3.42 4.54 14.03
N ARG A 403 2.35 3.84 13.69
CA ARG A 403 1.94 2.62 14.38
C ARG A 403 1.51 1.56 13.38
N SER A 404 1.88 0.31 13.63
CA SER A 404 1.07 -0.82 13.15
C SER A 404 -0.03 -1.06 14.18
N VAL A 405 -1.28 -1.24 13.75
CA VAL A 405 -2.43 -1.35 14.65
C VAL A 405 -3.42 -2.41 14.19
N ILE A 406 -4.07 -3.06 15.15
CA ILE A 406 -5.16 -4.01 14.91
C ILE A 406 -6.38 -3.62 15.75
N TYR A 407 -7.52 -3.58 15.10
CA TYR A 407 -8.82 -3.31 15.69
C TYR A 407 -9.73 -4.55 15.65
N LYS A 408 -10.61 -4.65 16.63
CA LYS A 408 -11.79 -5.51 16.64
C LYS A 408 -13.02 -4.60 16.53
N ILE A 409 -13.85 -4.83 15.53
CA ILE A 409 -15.05 -4.07 15.24
C ILE A 409 -16.27 -4.96 15.49
N ASP A 410 -17.23 -4.45 16.23
CA ASP A 410 -18.59 -5.00 16.31
C ASP A 410 -19.47 -4.19 15.37
N GLN A 411 -19.78 -4.77 14.21
CA GLN A 411 -20.47 -4.10 13.12
C GLN A 411 -21.93 -3.80 13.45
N LYS A 412 -22.53 -4.61 14.33
CA LYS A 412 -23.92 -4.50 14.76
C LYS A 412 -24.08 -3.42 15.83
N ASN A 413 -23.20 -3.42 16.83
CA ASN A 413 -23.21 -2.43 17.91
C ASN A 413 -22.51 -1.12 17.53
N LYS A 414 -21.85 -1.06 16.36
CA LYS A 414 -21.08 0.09 15.86
C LYS A 414 -19.99 0.51 16.84
N THR A 415 -19.28 -0.46 17.40
CA THR A 415 -18.16 -0.21 18.33
C THR A 415 -16.85 -0.70 17.76
N VAL A 416 -15.75 -0.06 18.17
CA VAL A 416 -14.38 -0.45 17.80
C VAL A 416 -13.50 -0.54 19.04
N GLN A 417 -12.71 -1.59 19.12
CA GLN A 417 -11.72 -1.82 20.17
C GLN A 417 -10.34 -1.94 19.52
N GLN A 418 -9.37 -1.13 19.95
CA GLN A 418 -7.97 -1.35 19.61
C GLN A 418 -7.42 -2.51 20.45
N ILE A 419 -6.92 -3.57 19.82
CA ILE A 419 -6.47 -4.77 20.53
C ILE A 419 -4.95 -4.97 20.49
N TRP A 420 -4.27 -4.29 19.56
CA TRP A 420 -2.83 -4.39 19.41
C TRP A 420 -2.28 -3.16 18.68
N GLN A 421 -1.12 -2.65 19.11
CA GLN A 421 -0.32 -1.65 18.40
C GLN A 421 1.20 -1.89 18.55
N TYR A 422 2.03 -1.41 17.63
CA TYR A 422 3.49 -1.37 17.74
C TYR A 422 4.03 -0.13 17.02
N GLY A 423 5.16 0.42 17.47
CA GLY A 423 5.90 1.46 16.77
C GLY A 423 5.82 2.86 17.40
N LYS A 424 4.84 3.13 18.28
CA LYS A 424 4.73 4.41 18.99
C LYS A 424 5.98 4.67 19.85
N GLU A 425 6.43 3.63 20.54
CA GLU A 425 7.63 3.59 21.38
C GLU A 425 8.94 3.70 20.59
N ARG A 426 8.93 3.42 19.29
CA ARG A 426 10.10 3.56 18.40
C ARG A 426 10.29 5.00 17.89
N GLY A 427 9.29 5.87 18.10
CA GLY A 427 9.36 7.30 17.78
C GLY A 427 9.66 7.59 16.31
N ASN A 428 10.39 8.69 16.07
CA ASN A 428 10.65 9.20 14.72
C ASN A 428 11.58 8.30 13.88
N GLU A 429 12.47 7.52 14.50
CA GLU A 429 13.35 6.60 13.76
C GLU A 429 12.56 5.59 12.92
N TRP A 430 11.41 5.15 13.45
CA TRP A 430 10.52 4.19 12.82
C TRP A 430 9.32 4.86 12.11
N PHE A 431 9.24 6.19 12.12
CA PHE A 431 8.16 6.93 11.48
C PHE A 431 8.24 6.83 9.96
N SER A 432 7.18 6.32 9.35
CA SER A 432 6.97 6.27 7.90
C SER A 432 5.82 7.20 7.53
N PRO A 433 6.09 8.41 6.97
CA PRO A 433 5.04 9.37 6.65
C PRO A 433 4.07 8.89 5.56
N VAL A 434 4.49 7.93 4.72
CA VAL A 434 3.70 7.43 3.58
C VAL A 434 3.93 5.94 3.35
N THR A 435 3.09 5.33 2.50
CA THR A 435 3.18 3.92 2.09
C THR A 435 3.08 2.96 3.28
N SER A 436 3.84 1.85 3.31
CA SER A 436 3.90 0.89 4.42
C SER A 436 2.73 -0.11 4.44
N ILE A 437 2.86 -1.15 5.27
CA ILE A 437 1.86 -2.21 5.41
C ILE A 437 1.88 -2.85 6.79
N THR A 438 0.69 -3.20 7.28
CA THR A 438 0.46 -4.14 8.38
C THR A 438 -0.53 -5.20 7.89
N GLU A 439 -0.14 -6.47 7.91
CA GLU A 439 -0.98 -7.55 7.41
C GLU A 439 -0.80 -8.83 8.23
N TYR A 440 -1.92 -9.46 8.59
CA TYR A 440 -1.90 -10.74 9.29
C TYR A 440 -1.59 -11.92 8.36
N GLN A 441 -0.73 -12.82 8.80
CA GLN A 441 -0.27 -13.99 8.06
C GLN A 441 -0.81 -15.26 8.73
N THR A 442 -1.71 -15.95 8.04
CA THR A 442 -2.43 -17.10 8.60
C THR A 442 -1.52 -18.31 8.80
N ASP A 443 -0.51 -18.49 7.95
CA ASP A 443 0.37 -19.66 7.93
C ASP A 443 1.23 -19.80 9.20
N LYS A 444 1.66 -18.67 9.79
CA LYS A 444 2.44 -18.64 11.03
C LYS A 444 1.72 -17.97 12.20
N ASN A 445 0.43 -17.63 12.04
CA ASN A 445 -0.37 -16.87 13.02
C ASN A 445 0.43 -15.65 13.54
N SER A 446 0.85 -14.83 12.60
CA SER A 446 1.76 -13.70 12.81
C SER A 446 1.23 -12.41 12.16
N VAL A 447 1.82 -11.28 12.53
CA VAL A 447 1.55 -9.96 11.98
C VAL A 447 2.81 -9.51 11.27
N PHE A 448 2.75 -9.37 9.96
CA PHE A 448 3.80 -8.77 9.16
C PHE A 448 3.67 -7.26 9.17
N VAL A 449 4.80 -6.58 9.31
CA VAL A 449 4.89 -5.12 9.39
C VAL A 449 6.05 -4.65 8.52
N TYR A 450 5.80 -3.62 7.73
CA TYR A 450 6.86 -2.97 6.95
C TYR A 450 6.71 -1.45 7.01
N SER A 451 7.60 -0.80 7.78
CA SER A 451 7.70 0.66 7.85
C SER A 451 8.58 1.14 6.69
N ALA A 452 7.92 1.45 5.57
CA ALA A 452 8.52 1.50 4.24
C ALA A 452 9.31 2.79 3.91
N THR A 453 9.18 3.83 4.72
CA THR A 453 9.85 5.13 4.51
C THR A 453 10.53 5.68 5.78
N ALA A 454 10.72 4.82 6.78
CA ALA A 454 11.41 5.13 8.02
C ALA A 454 12.94 5.14 7.88
N GLY A 455 13.65 5.55 8.94
CA GLY A 455 15.10 5.44 9.04
C GLY A 455 15.91 6.40 8.16
N GLY A 456 15.28 7.34 7.45
CA GLY A 456 16.00 8.38 6.71
C GLY A 456 16.66 9.38 7.66
N ALA A 457 17.88 9.83 7.34
CA ALA A 457 18.55 10.88 8.11
C ALA A 457 17.75 12.19 8.00
N PHE A 458 17.48 12.83 9.14
CA PHE A 458 16.71 14.08 9.22
C PHE A 458 17.61 15.23 9.66
N ASP A 459 17.63 16.30 8.87
CA ASP A 459 18.33 17.52 9.24
C ASP A 459 17.34 18.51 9.87
N LEU A 460 17.49 18.71 11.18
CA LEU A 460 16.67 19.61 11.99
C LEU A 460 16.78 21.09 11.57
N SER A 461 17.88 21.49 10.92
CA SER A 461 18.11 22.89 10.53
C SER A 461 17.32 23.30 9.28
N VAL A 462 17.09 22.33 8.38
CA VAL A 462 16.29 22.51 7.16
C VAL A 462 14.92 21.85 7.25
N GLY A 463 14.66 21.10 8.32
CA GLY A 463 13.39 20.43 8.57
C GLY A 463 13.09 19.30 7.59
N ALA A 464 14.10 18.65 6.99
CA ALA A 464 13.89 17.68 5.92
C ALA A 464 14.82 16.46 5.97
N PHE A 465 14.42 15.39 5.26
CA PHE A 465 15.26 14.21 5.07
C PHE A 465 16.43 14.48 4.13
N THR A 466 17.63 14.01 4.50
CA THR A 466 18.89 14.20 3.76
C THR A 466 19.45 12.92 3.16
N SER A 467 18.83 11.77 3.42
CA SER A 467 19.17 10.48 2.83
C SER A 467 17.93 9.78 2.28
N LEU A 468 18.14 8.71 1.51
CA LEU A 468 17.08 7.72 1.28
C LEU A 468 16.61 7.15 2.63
N PRO A 469 15.34 6.73 2.72
CA PRO A 469 14.86 5.93 3.82
C PRO A 469 15.67 4.64 4.00
N ASN A 470 15.61 4.10 5.21
CA ASN A 470 16.13 2.79 5.58
C ASN A 470 15.00 1.95 6.21
N PRO A 471 14.12 1.36 5.38
CA PRO A 471 12.89 0.72 5.86
C PRO A 471 13.11 -0.40 6.88
N TYR A 472 12.13 -0.61 7.76
CA TYR A 472 12.11 -1.74 8.70
C TYR A 472 11.10 -2.79 8.23
N LEU A 473 11.55 -4.04 8.09
CA LEU A 473 10.72 -5.21 7.87
C LEU A 473 10.71 -6.04 9.14
N GLU A 474 9.51 -6.30 9.65
CA GLU A 474 9.30 -6.96 10.93
C GLU A 474 8.17 -7.99 10.83
N GLU A 475 8.27 -9.06 11.60
CA GLU A 475 7.18 -10.01 11.79
C GLU A 475 7.03 -10.35 13.26
N PHE A 476 5.79 -10.38 13.76
CA PHE A 476 5.44 -10.60 15.17
C PHE A 476 4.55 -11.82 15.28
N LYS A 477 4.70 -12.65 16.31
CA LYS A 477 3.65 -13.63 16.65
C LYS A 477 2.38 -12.88 17.07
N TRP A 478 1.21 -13.43 16.76
CA TRP A 478 -0.07 -12.79 17.08
C TRP A 478 -0.17 -12.37 18.56
N GLY A 479 -0.39 -11.08 18.80
CA GLY A 479 -0.54 -10.51 20.15
C GLY A 479 0.78 -10.05 20.80
N GLU A 480 1.93 -10.53 20.32
CA GLU A 480 3.24 -10.20 20.88
C GLU A 480 3.72 -8.79 20.44
N LYS A 481 4.62 -8.18 21.21
CA LYS A 481 5.21 -6.86 20.93
C LYS A 481 6.67 -6.90 20.52
N GLU A 482 7.31 -8.06 20.67
CA GLU A 482 8.69 -8.27 20.28
C GLU A 482 8.72 -8.93 18.89
N PRO A 483 9.45 -8.37 17.92
CA PRO A 483 9.54 -8.98 16.60
C PRO A 483 10.27 -10.32 16.68
N VAL A 484 9.79 -11.31 15.94
CA VAL A 484 10.48 -12.60 15.72
C VAL A 484 11.33 -12.58 14.46
N VAL A 485 11.07 -11.62 13.56
CA VAL A 485 11.96 -11.24 12.47
C VAL A 485 12.09 -9.72 12.49
N GLU A 486 13.32 -9.20 12.38
CA GLU A 486 13.60 -7.77 12.17
C GLU A 486 14.77 -7.63 11.21
N MET A 487 14.55 -6.86 10.13
CA MET A 487 15.54 -6.52 9.13
C MET A 487 15.44 -5.04 8.80
N GLN A 488 16.58 -4.38 8.63
CA GLN A 488 16.65 -3.03 8.12
C GLN A 488 17.15 -3.05 6.67
N ILE A 489 16.40 -2.42 5.78
CA ILE A 489 16.73 -2.32 4.36
C ILE A 489 17.45 -0.99 4.17
N HIS A 490 18.63 -0.97 3.58
CA HIS A 490 19.39 0.25 3.33
C HIS A 490 19.35 0.67 1.87
N GLY A 491 19.22 1.99 1.64
CA GLY A 491 19.21 2.56 0.29
C GLY A 491 17.95 2.22 -0.52
N ALA A 492 16.79 2.14 0.13
CA ALA A 492 15.52 1.79 -0.51
C ALA A 492 14.41 2.79 -0.16
N ARG A 493 13.58 3.16 -1.15
CA ARG A 493 12.25 3.71 -0.89
C ARG A 493 11.22 2.62 -1.05
N GLY A 494 10.73 2.11 0.07
CA GLY A 494 9.69 1.10 0.06
C GLY A 494 8.34 1.69 -0.32
N TYR A 495 7.56 0.94 -1.08
CA TYR A 495 6.11 1.12 -1.13
C TYR A 495 5.46 0.11 -0.18
N GLN A 496 5.61 -1.18 -0.47
CA GLN A 496 5.10 -2.28 0.36
C GLN A 496 6.08 -3.46 0.32
N ALA A 497 5.86 -4.41 1.22
CA ALA A 497 6.50 -5.70 1.20
C ALA A 497 5.48 -6.77 1.60
N MET A 498 5.74 -8.03 1.29
CA MET A 498 4.91 -9.13 1.77
C MET A 498 5.72 -10.42 1.93
N PRO A 499 5.38 -11.28 2.91
CA PRO A 499 5.85 -12.65 2.90
C PRO A 499 5.45 -13.34 1.59
N PHE A 500 6.39 -14.05 0.98
CA PHE A 500 6.20 -14.77 -0.26
C PHE A 500 6.23 -16.28 -0.01
N SER A 501 5.19 -16.99 -0.47
CA SER A 501 5.12 -18.44 -0.35
C SER A 501 5.66 -19.12 -1.61
N LEU A 502 6.84 -19.72 -1.51
CA LEU A 502 7.41 -20.49 -2.61
C LEU A 502 6.59 -21.75 -2.92
N THR A 503 6.08 -22.43 -1.89
CA THR A 503 5.23 -23.60 -2.05
C THR A 503 4.04 -23.24 -2.92
N LYS A 504 3.29 -22.19 -2.56
CA LYS A 504 2.14 -21.72 -3.32
C LYS A 504 2.50 -21.39 -4.77
N ALA A 505 3.66 -20.76 -5.00
CA ALA A 505 4.10 -20.34 -6.33
C ALA A 505 4.48 -21.49 -7.28
N LEU A 506 4.80 -22.67 -6.76
CA LEU A 506 5.30 -23.81 -7.53
C LEU A 506 4.41 -25.07 -7.45
N THR A 507 3.39 -25.08 -6.59
CA THR A 507 2.35 -26.11 -6.58
C THR A 507 1.22 -25.73 -7.54
N GLU A 508 0.77 -26.69 -8.35
CA GLU A 508 -0.38 -26.56 -9.26
C GLU A 508 -1.70 -26.34 -8.53
#